data_AF-A0A1V5FDI7-F1
#
_entry.id   AF-A0A1V5FDI7-F1
#
_cell.length_a   1.000
_cell.length_b   1.000
_cell.length_c   1.000
_cell.angle_alpha   90.00
_cell.angle_beta   90.00
_cell.angle_gamma   90.00
#
_symmetry.space_group_name_H-M   'P 1'
#
loop_
_entity.id
_entity.type
_entity.pdbx_description
1 polymer ?
#
loop_
_entity_poly.entity_id
_entity_poly.type
_entity_poly.pdbx_seq_one_letter_code
_entity_poly.pdbx_strand_id
1 'polypeptide(L)'
;MQSARCHLYLERLGLPVPRMFWVRETLTTLGLRNLYFLVEEFIDGRPVDRDSQAELRAAVGLLVRLHGFESETWGPVAQAAPQPRSHYLLRALRPDLLYYLRRIEKWADVRFDHDDLERLWKLEEAAALAVLLRRRRPFRLIHGDVHYRNFLYGPARGEVHLIDFTTVAYDLHGWEILKMAAAFGRREAPAAARLWREYFELASEERWGEFLHEAPLALFRHGLREMAHQRVAPPRAPAALRKASILEWLAGLLAPAPELWGARAAETDWEALLERMRPDLCVAAGVQPPADSSVLP
;
A
#
# COMPACT_ATOMS: atom_id res chain seq x y z
N MET A 1 -9.74 -18.29 7.11
CA MET A 1 -10.00 -17.86 8.51
C MET A 1 -9.57 -16.44 8.83
N GLN A 2 -8.41 -15.94 8.35
CA GLN A 2 -7.92 -14.58 8.67
C GLN A 2 -8.95 -13.47 8.38
N SER A 3 -9.54 -13.45 7.18
CA SER A 3 -10.54 -12.45 6.79
C SER A 3 -11.72 -12.33 7.77
N ALA A 4 -12.28 -13.44 8.25
CA ALA A 4 -13.39 -13.42 9.21
C ALA A 4 -12.99 -12.86 10.58
N ARG A 5 -11.76 -13.13 11.03
CA ARG A 5 -11.23 -12.56 12.27
C ARG A 5 -10.97 -11.06 12.13
N CYS A 6 -10.42 -10.63 11.00
CA CYS A 6 -10.27 -9.22 10.68
C CYS A 6 -11.62 -8.51 10.67
N HIS A 7 -12.61 -9.11 10.00
CA HIS A 7 -13.96 -8.57 9.93
C HIS A 7 -14.57 -8.34 11.33
N LEU A 8 -14.60 -9.38 12.18
CA LEU A 8 -15.10 -9.27 13.55
C LEU A 8 -14.33 -8.24 14.38
N TYR A 9 -13.02 -8.12 14.14
CA TYR A 9 -12.18 -7.14 14.82
C TYR A 9 -12.59 -5.71 14.43
N LEU A 10 -12.72 -5.42 13.13
CA LEU A 10 -13.13 -4.10 12.63
C LEU A 10 -14.55 -3.73 13.08
N GLU A 11 -15.48 -4.69 13.12
CA GLU A 11 -16.83 -4.49 13.65
C GLU A 11 -16.80 -4.09 15.13
N ARG A 12 -15.98 -4.76 15.95
CA ARG A 12 -15.80 -4.41 17.38
C ARG A 12 -15.17 -3.03 17.58
N LEU A 13 -14.36 -2.56 16.63
CA LEU A 13 -13.81 -1.21 16.64
C LEU A 13 -14.83 -0.15 16.18
N GLY A 14 -16.05 -0.55 15.80
CA GLY A 14 -17.10 0.38 15.35
C GLY A 14 -16.81 0.99 13.98
N LEU A 15 -16.01 0.32 13.15
CA LEU A 15 -15.80 0.73 11.77
C LEU A 15 -16.98 0.29 10.90
N PRO A 16 -17.38 1.09 9.90
CA PRO A 16 -18.43 0.73 8.95
C PRO A 16 -17.94 -0.39 8.03
N VAL A 17 -18.16 -1.62 8.47
CA VAL A 17 -17.97 -2.84 7.70
C VAL A 17 -19.32 -3.53 7.55
N PRO A 18 -19.51 -4.42 6.55
CA PRO A 18 -20.67 -5.32 6.53
C PRO A 18 -20.83 -6.02 7.88
N ARG A 19 -22.03 -6.44 8.29
CA ARG A 19 -22.15 -7.32 9.47
C ARG A 19 -21.84 -8.76 9.10
N MET A 20 -21.08 -9.47 9.93
CA MET A 20 -20.81 -10.89 9.69
C MET A 20 -21.91 -11.73 10.31
N PHE A 21 -22.64 -12.50 9.50
CA PHE A 21 -23.65 -13.42 10.00
C PHE A 21 -23.08 -14.78 10.37
N TRP A 22 -22.12 -15.27 9.56
CA TRP A 22 -21.67 -16.64 9.68
C TRP A 22 -20.31 -16.89 9.01
N VAL A 23 -19.55 -17.82 9.57
CA VAL A 23 -18.30 -18.34 8.98
C VAL A 23 -18.23 -19.85 9.17
N ARG A 24 -17.83 -20.59 8.14
CA ARG A 24 -17.55 -22.03 8.24
C ARG A 24 -16.25 -22.39 7.56
N GLU A 25 -15.50 -23.23 8.25
CA GLU A 25 -14.42 -24.00 7.67
C GLU A 25 -15.00 -25.32 7.16
N THR A 26 -14.93 -25.53 5.85
CA THR A 26 -15.29 -26.83 5.26
C THR A 26 -14.03 -27.59 4.93
N LEU A 27 -13.72 -28.59 5.76
CA LEU A 27 -12.80 -29.66 5.41
C LEU A 27 -13.55 -30.58 4.45
N THR A 28 -13.27 -30.48 3.14
CA THR A 28 -13.78 -31.51 2.23
C THR A 28 -12.95 -32.78 2.44
N THR A 29 -13.64 -33.85 2.80
CA THR A 29 -13.18 -35.23 2.70
C THR A 29 -12.36 -35.42 1.42
N LEU A 30 -11.19 -36.09 1.52
CA LEU A 30 -10.24 -36.41 0.43
C LEU A 30 -9.09 -35.43 0.13
N GLY A 31 -8.69 -34.59 1.08
CA GLY A 31 -7.31 -34.05 1.11
C GLY A 31 -6.93 -33.01 0.06
N LEU A 32 -7.89 -32.32 -0.56
CA LEU A 32 -7.61 -31.25 -1.53
C LEU A 32 -8.34 -29.95 -1.16
N ARG A 33 -7.58 -29.06 -0.51
CA ARG A 33 -7.86 -27.63 -0.20
C ARG A 33 -8.83 -27.32 0.95
N ASN A 34 -8.34 -26.52 1.90
CA ASN A 34 -9.17 -25.87 2.93
C ASN A 34 -9.90 -24.69 2.29
N LEU A 35 -11.22 -24.80 2.10
CA LEU A 35 -12.08 -23.70 1.69
C LEU A 35 -12.72 -23.06 2.93
N TYR A 36 -12.77 -21.73 2.92
CA TYR A 36 -13.42 -20.94 3.97
C TYR A 36 -14.54 -20.14 3.32
N PHE A 37 -15.75 -20.28 3.87
CA PHE A 37 -16.91 -19.50 3.45
C PHE A 37 -17.25 -18.49 4.54
N LEU A 38 -17.44 -17.25 4.12
CA LEU A 38 -17.89 -16.14 4.94
C LEU A 38 -19.25 -15.67 4.39
N VAL A 39 -20.22 -15.46 5.26
CA VAL A 39 -21.51 -14.85 4.92
C VAL A 39 -21.63 -13.55 5.70
N GLU A 40 -21.74 -12.46 4.95
CA GLU A 40 -21.78 -11.09 5.45
C GLU A 40 -23.02 -10.35 4.91
N GLU A 41 -23.32 -9.21 5.53
CA GLU A 41 -24.36 -8.29 5.09
C GLU A 41 -24.11 -7.84 3.66
N PHE A 42 -25.13 -7.99 2.82
CA PHE A 42 -25.10 -7.37 1.51
C PHE A 42 -25.28 -5.85 1.66
N ILE A 43 -24.24 -5.11 1.32
CA ILE A 43 -24.30 -3.65 1.27
C ILE A 43 -24.85 -3.23 -0.08
N ASP A 44 -26.08 -2.72 -0.09
CA ASP A 44 -26.68 -2.10 -1.27
C ASP A 44 -26.02 -0.73 -1.52
N GLY A 45 -24.90 -0.78 -2.24
CA GLY A 45 -24.06 0.36 -2.53
C GLY A 45 -23.25 0.16 -3.80
N ARG A 46 -22.59 1.24 -4.22
CA ARG A 46 -21.65 1.22 -5.35
C ARG A 46 -20.26 1.59 -4.89
N PRO A 47 -19.20 1.23 -5.63
CA PRO A 47 -17.89 1.81 -5.41
C PRO A 47 -17.98 3.34 -5.31
N VAL A 48 -17.18 3.92 -4.41
CA VAL A 48 -17.03 5.38 -4.28
C VAL A 48 -16.73 5.99 -5.63
N ASP A 49 -17.50 7.01 -5.99
CA ASP A 49 -17.28 7.79 -7.20
C ASP A 49 -16.06 8.68 -6.99
N ARG A 50 -15.08 8.51 -7.88
CA ARG A 50 -13.79 9.22 -7.85
C ARG A 50 -13.91 10.67 -8.27
N ASP A 51 -15.03 11.04 -8.89
CA ASP A 51 -15.32 12.40 -9.31
C ASP A 51 -16.17 13.15 -8.25
N SER A 52 -16.74 12.40 -7.29
CA SER A 52 -17.52 12.94 -6.17
C SER A 52 -16.63 13.30 -4.98
N GLN A 53 -16.44 14.60 -4.74
CA GLN A 53 -15.62 15.09 -3.63
C GLN A 53 -16.15 14.64 -2.25
N ALA A 54 -17.48 14.63 -2.07
CA ALA A 54 -18.09 14.22 -0.81
C ALA A 54 -17.81 12.75 -0.47
N GLU A 55 -17.90 11.86 -1.47
CA GLU A 55 -17.65 10.42 -1.28
C GLU A 55 -16.17 10.13 -1.06
N LEU A 56 -15.29 10.81 -1.80
CA LEU A 56 -13.84 10.73 -1.60
C LEU A 56 -13.46 11.16 -0.18
N ARG A 57 -13.99 12.29 0.30
CA ARG A 57 -13.74 12.77 1.66
C ARG A 57 -14.25 11.78 2.71
N ALA A 58 -15.41 11.16 2.49
CA ALA A 58 -15.92 10.12 3.38
C ALA A 58 -15.02 8.87 3.40
N ALA A 59 -14.52 8.42 2.24
CA ALA A 59 -13.58 7.30 2.15
C ALA A 59 -12.23 7.60 2.83
N VAL A 60 -11.69 8.81 2.63
CA VAL A 60 -10.48 9.27 3.32
C VAL A 60 -10.71 9.35 4.83
N GLY A 61 -11.85 9.88 5.27
CA GLY A 61 -12.21 9.93 6.69
C GLY A 61 -12.29 8.54 7.33
N LEU A 62 -12.82 7.55 6.61
CA LEU A 62 -12.81 6.16 7.05
C LEU A 62 -11.38 5.61 7.18
N LEU A 63 -10.50 5.91 6.23
CA LEU A 63 -9.10 5.49 6.29
C LEU A 63 -8.34 6.16 7.46
N VAL A 64 -8.60 7.44 7.73
CA VAL A 64 -8.05 8.14 8.90
C VAL A 64 -8.52 7.49 10.20
N ARG A 65 -9.80 7.12 10.30
CA ARG A 65 -10.33 6.37 11.45
C ARG A 65 -9.65 5.01 11.61
N LEU A 66 -9.42 4.28 10.51
CA LEU A 66 -8.71 2.99 10.51
C LEU A 66 -7.27 3.16 11.04
N HIS A 67 -6.51 4.11 10.48
CA HIS A 67 -5.15 4.42 10.94
C HIS A 67 -5.10 4.99 12.36
N GLY A 68 -6.24 5.45 12.92
CA GLY A 68 -6.34 5.87 14.31
C GLY A 68 -6.08 4.74 15.31
N PHE A 69 -6.22 3.47 14.91
CA PHE A 69 -5.94 2.33 15.78
C PHE A 69 -4.44 1.98 15.79
N GLU A 70 -3.87 1.95 16.98
CA GLU A 70 -2.44 1.77 17.25
C GLU A 70 -2.13 0.40 17.86
N SER A 71 -0.92 -0.10 17.62
CA SER A 71 -0.38 -1.30 18.27
C SER A 71 1.15 -1.24 18.37
N GLU A 72 1.70 -1.75 19.46
CA GLU A 72 3.15 -1.97 19.59
C GLU A 72 3.65 -3.20 18.81
N THR A 73 2.72 -4.01 18.32
CA THR A 73 2.95 -5.27 17.63
C THR A 73 2.42 -5.19 16.21
N TRP A 74 3.09 -5.87 15.28
CA TRP A 74 2.77 -5.83 13.87
C TRP A 74 2.08 -7.11 13.41
N GLY A 75 1.60 -7.09 12.17
CA GLY A 75 1.05 -8.24 11.47
C GLY A 75 -0.48 -8.32 11.53
N PRO A 76 -1.05 -9.41 11.00
CA PRO A 76 -2.49 -9.56 10.90
C PRO A 76 -3.21 -9.40 12.24
N VAL A 77 -4.37 -8.75 12.19
CA VAL A 77 -5.20 -8.60 13.39
C VAL A 77 -5.76 -9.93 13.86
N ALA A 78 -6.10 -10.00 15.16
CA ALA A 78 -6.70 -11.18 15.79
C ALA A 78 -5.89 -12.49 15.59
N GLN A 79 -4.56 -12.37 15.53
CA GLN A 79 -3.65 -13.50 15.69
C GLN A 79 -3.57 -13.94 17.16
N ALA A 80 -3.33 -15.24 17.37
CA ALA A 80 -3.23 -15.82 18.71
C ALA A 80 -1.98 -15.33 19.46
N ALA A 81 -0.91 -15.00 18.73
CA ALA A 81 0.33 -14.50 19.30
C ALA A 81 0.71 -13.16 18.65
N PRO A 82 0.93 -12.09 19.44
CA PRO A 82 1.41 -10.82 18.91
C PRO A 82 2.81 -10.97 18.31
N GLN A 83 3.09 -10.28 17.19
CA GLN A 83 4.42 -10.29 16.61
C GLN A 83 5.26 -9.12 17.14
N PRO A 84 6.41 -9.38 17.80
CA PRO A 84 7.20 -8.33 18.38
C PRO A 84 7.86 -7.49 17.29
N ARG A 85 7.98 -6.18 17.57
CA ARG A 85 8.66 -5.20 16.71
C ARG A 85 10.06 -5.64 16.28
N SER A 86 10.81 -6.31 17.15
CA SER A 86 12.17 -6.80 16.88
C SER A 86 12.25 -7.76 15.69
N HIS A 87 11.15 -8.43 15.32
CA HIS A 87 11.11 -9.37 14.20
C HIS A 87 10.56 -8.76 12.90
N TYR A 88 10.05 -7.52 12.93
CA TYR A 88 9.35 -6.90 11.80
C TYR A 88 10.22 -6.85 10.53
N LEU A 89 11.49 -6.44 10.66
CA LEU A 89 12.42 -6.38 9.53
C LEU A 89 12.55 -7.73 8.81
N LEU A 90 12.88 -8.78 9.56
CA LEU A 90 13.20 -10.10 8.99
C LEU A 90 11.97 -10.93 8.62
N ARG A 91 10.81 -10.68 9.23
CA ARG A 91 9.59 -11.48 9.01
C ARG A 91 8.49 -10.78 8.22
N ALA A 92 8.53 -9.45 8.10
CA ALA A 92 7.60 -8.68 7.26
C ALA A 92 8.33 -8.13 6.03
N LEU A 93 9.32 -7.25 6.24
CA LEU A 93 9.92 -6.49 5.14
C LEU A 93 10.74 -7.39 4.20
N ARG A 94 11.66 -8.20 4.74
CA ARG A 94 12.55 -9.04 3.91
C ARG A 94 11.79 -10.05 3.05
N PRO A 95 10.80 -10.82 3.56
CA PRO A 95 10.03 -11.73 2.72
C PRO A 95 9.26 -11.00 1.61
N ASP A 96 8.68 -9.83 1.90
CA ASP A 96 7.97 -9.04 0.91
C ASP A 96 8.90 -8.48 -0.18
N LEU A 97 10.08 -7.98 0.21
CA LEU A 97 11.10 -7.52 -0.73
C LEU A 97 11.43 -8.64 -1.73
N LEU A 98 11.73 -9.83 -1.20
CA LEU A 98 12.03 -11.00 -2.03
C LEU A 98 10.84 -11.42 -2.89
N TYR A 99 9.61 -11.35 -2.38
CA TYR A 99 8.42 -11.66 -3.15
C TYR A 99 8.24 -10.71 -4.34
N TYR A 100 8.36 -9.41 -4.13
CA TYR A 100 8.21 -8.43 -5.21
C TYR A 100 9.37 -8.49 -6.20
N LEU A 101 10.61 -8.65 -5.74
CA LEU A 101 11.76 -8.79 -6.63
C LEU A 101 11.64 -10.02 -7.53
N ARG A 102 11.19 -11.17 -7.01
CA ARG A 102 10.92 -12.36 -7.84
C ARG A 102 9.85 -12.11 -8.90
N ARG A 103 8.83 -11.31 -8.58
CA ARG A 103 7.83 -10.90 -9.57
C ARG A 103 8.44 -10.01 -10.64
N ILE A 104 9.32 -9.10 -10.25
CA ILE A 104 10.06 -8.21 -11.16
C ILE A 104 10.96 -9.01 -12.10
N GLU A 105 11.74 -9.96 -11.59
CA GLU A 105 12.56 -10.87 -12.40
C GLU A 105 11.74 -11.54 -13.51
N LYS A 106 10.56 -12.03 -13.15
CA LYS A 106 9.69 -12.76 -14.07
C LYS A 106 9.19 -11.89 -15.22
N TRP A 107 8.72 -10.67 -14.95
CA TRP A 107 8.12 -9.85 -16.00
C TRP A 107 9.14 -9.00 -16.74
N ALA A 108 10.20 -8.53 -16.07
CA ALA A 108 11.25 -7.72 -16.67
C ALA A 108 12.33 -8.56 -17.39
N ASP A 109 12.24 -9.89 -17.27
CA ASP A 109 13.19 -10.85 -17.85
C ASP A 109 14.62 -10.52 -17.43
N VAL A 110 14.84 -10.47 -16.11
CA VAL A 110 16.13 -10.23 -15.45
C VAL A 110 16.31 -11.23 -14.31
N ARG A 111 17.55 -11.38 -13.81
CA ARG A 111 17.84 -12.09 -12.56
C ARG A 111 18.65 -11.23 -11.62
N PHE A 112 18.24 -11.15 -10.37
CA PHE A 112 18.98 -10.55 -9.28
C PHE A 112 19.87 -11.63 -8.64
N ASP A 113 21.15 -11.33 -8.50
CA ASP A 113 22.09 -12.19 -7.78
C ASP A 113 22.06 -11.90 -6.27
N HIS A 114 22.84 -12.65 -5.49
CA HIS A 114 22.87 -12.48 -4.04
C HIS A 114 23.31 -11.06 -3.63
N ASP A 115 24.26 -10.46 -4.34
CA ASP A 115 24.81 -9.15 -4.00
C ASP A 115 23.79 -8.04 -4.29
N ASP A 116 23.03 -8.16 -5.39
CA ASP A 116 21.91 -7.28 -5.71
C ASP A 116 20.86 -7.27 -4.57
N LEU A 117 20.47 -8.47 -4.11
CA LEU A 117 19.45 -8.64 -3.07
C LEU A 117 19.94 -8.11 -1.71
N GLU A 118 21.18 -8.41 -1.33
CA GLU A 118 21.77 -7.93 -0.08
C GLU A 118 21.97 -6.41 -0.08
N ARG A 119 22.33 -5.83 -1.23
CA ARG A 119 22.45 -4.37 -1.38
C ARG A 119 21.11 -3.69 -1.14
N LEU A 120 20.04 -4.13 -1.81
CA LEU A 120 18.70 -3.57 -1.61
C LEU A 120 18.19 -3.80 -0.19
N TRP A 121 18.41 -5.00 0.36
CA TRP A 121 18.02 -5.31 1.73
C TRP A 121 18.67 -4.37 2.74
N LYS A 122 19.97 -4.11 2.64
CA LYS A 122 20.68 -3.18 3.54
C LYS A 122 20.15 -1.75 3.46
N LEU A 123 19.74 -1.29 2.27
CA LEU A 123 19.15 0.03 2.09
C LEU A 123 17.76 0.11 2.75
N GLU A 124 16.90 -0.88 2.48
CA GLU A 124 15.55 -0.96 3.10
C GLU A 124 15.65 -1.11 4.62
N GLU A 125 16.55 -1.96 5.10
CA GLU A 125 16.83 -2.19 6.52
C GLU A 125 17.27 -0.89 7.21
N ALA A 126 18.19 -0.13 6.61
CA ALA A 126 18.63 1.15 7.17
C ALA A 126 17.48 2.17 7.27
N ALA A 127 16.64 2.28 6.23
CA ALA A 127 15.47 3.15 6.24
C ALA A 127 14.44 2.72 7.29
N ALA A 128 14.15 1.42 7.38
CA ALA A 128 13.22 0.88 8.35
C ALA A 128 13.72 1.01 9.80
N LEU A 129 15.02 0.78 10.05
CA LEU A 129 15.61 1.01 11.37
C LEU A 129 15.51 2.48 11.79
N ALA A 130 15.68 3.42 10.86
CA ALA A 130 15.51 4.85 11.14
C ALA A 130 14.08 5.18 11.61
N VAL A 131 13.08 4.53 11.03
CA VAL A 131 11.66 4.66 11.45
C VAL A 131 11.42 3.98 12.81
N LEU A 132 11.85 2.73 12.96
CA LEU A 132 11.48 1.87 14.09
C LEU A 132 12.24 2.20 15.38
N LEU A 133 13.54 2.47 15.30
CA LEU A 133 14.39 2.66 16.48
C LEU A 133 14.30 4.07 17.05
N ARG A 134 14.22 5.09 16.20
CA ARG A 134 14.40 6.48 16.65
C ARG A 134 13.19 7.05 17.38
N ARG A 135 12.01 6.46 17.24
CA ARG A 135 10.76 7.12 17.69
C ARG A 135 9.76 6.22 18.42
N ARG A 136 10.00 4.90 18.55
CA ARG A 136 9.03 3.93 19.11
C ARG A 136 7.60 4.14 18.59
N ARG A 137 7.44 4.57 17.33
CA ARG A 137 6.11 4.87 16.77
C ARG A 137 5.26 3.60 16.74
N PRO A 138 4.00 3.62 17.15
CA PRO A 138 3.14 2.45 17.08
C PRO A 138 2.88 2.08 15.62
N PHE A 139 2.73 0.79 15.36
CA PHE A 139 2.14 0.31 14.12
C PHE A 139 0.68 0.76 14.06
N ARG A 140 0.20 0.98 12.84
CA ARG A 140 -1.14 1.48 12.56
C ARG A 140 -1.93 0.38 11.88
N LEU A 141 -3.22 0.29 12.19
CA LEU A 141 -4.09 -0.65 11.50
C LEU A 141 -4.28 -0.17 10.06
N ILE A 142 -3.79 -0.93 9.08
CA ILE A 142 -3.92 -0.66 7.65
C ILE A 142 -4.88 -1.64 6.99
N HIS A 143 -5.43 -1.26 5.83
CA HIS A 143 -6.25 -2.15 5.03
C HIS A 143 -5.40 -3.20 4.28
N GLY A 144 -4.23 -2.80 3.79
CA GLY A 144 -3.31 -3.60 2.97
C GLY A 144 -3.68 -3.63 1.48
N ASP A 145 -4.94 -3.38 1.15
CA ASP A 145 -5.38 -3.27 -0.25
C ASP A 145 -6.32 -2.08 -0.53
N VAL A 146 -5.85 -0.86 -0.25
CA VAL A 146 -6.65 0.34 -0.54
C VAL A 146 -6.77 0.59 -2.04
N HIS A 147 -8.01 0.60 -2.54
CA HIS A 147 -8.43 1.12 -3.83
C HIS A 147 -9.94 1.42 -3.79
N TYR A 148 -10.45 2.32 -4.65
CA TYR A 148 -11.84 2.81 -4.58
C TYR A 148 -12.92 1.71 -4.62
N ARG A 149 -12.64 0.55 -5.24
CA ARG A 149 -13.58 -0.59 -5.27
C ARG A 149 -13.79 -1.29 -3.92
N ASN A 150 -12.87 -1.10 -2.96
CA ASN A 150 -13.01 -1.64 -1.61
C ASN A 150 -13.75 -0.68 -0.67
N PHE A 151 -14.28 0.43 -1.21
CA PHE A 151 -15.09 1.40 -0.49
C PHE A 151 -16.46 1.49 -1.17
N LEU A 152 -17.50 1.04 -0.47
CA LEU A 152 -18.87 1.07 -0.96
C LEU A 152 -19.62 2.25 -0.36
N TYR A 153 -20.12 3.16 -1.21
CA TYR A 153 -21.00 4.23 -0.82
C TYR A 153 -22.45 3.75 -0.84
N GLY A 154 -23.10 3.77 0.33
CA GLY A 154 -24.51 3.43 0.51
C GLY A 154 -25.38 4.69 0.42
N PRO A 155 -26.07 4.97 -0.71
CA PRO A 155 -26.80 6.22 -0.92
C PRO A 155 -27.94 6.43 0.08
N ALA A 156 -28.53 5.36 0.60
CA ALA A 156 -29.60 5.43 1.60
C ALA A 156 -29.12 5.92 2.98
N ARG A 157 -27.82 5.75 3.29
CA ARG A 157 -27.24 6.10 4.60
C ARG A 157 -26.19 7.21 4.53
N GLY A 158 -25.77 7.60 3.33
CA GLY A 158 -24.68 8.56 3.12
C GLY A 158 -23.35 8.10 3.71
N GLU A 159 -23.20 6.79 3.94
CA GLU A 159 -22.08 6.18 4.64
C GLU A 159 -21.20 5.38 3.67
N VAL A 160 -19.89 5.39 3.92
CA VAL A 160 -18.92 4.57 3.20
C VAL A 160 -18.59 3.34 4.04
N HIS A 161 -18.72 2.16 3.45
CA HIS A 161 -18.33 0.89 4.04
C HIS A 161 -17.02 0.38 3.44
N LEU A 162 -16.17 -0.21 4.27
CA LEU A 162 -14.95 -0.92 3.82
C LEU A 162 -15.29 -2.39 3.56
N ILE A 163 -14.67 -3.00 2.54
CA ILE A 163 -14.81 -4.43 2.22
C ILE A 163 -13.45 -5.04 1.87
N ASP A 164 -13.38 -6.38 1.79
CA ASP A 164 -12.17 -7.18 1.49
C ASP A 164 -11.05 -7.04 2.53
N PHE A 165 -11.22 -7.71 3.67
CA PHE A 165 -10.31 -7.63 4.82
C PHE A 165 -9.19 -8.67 4.81
N THR A 166 -8.85 -9.22 3.64
CA THR A 166 -7.86 -10.29 3.53
C THR A 166 -6.44 -9.84 3.89
N THR A 167 -6.14 -8.56 3.69
CA THR A 167 -4.81 -7.97 3.89
C THR A 167 -4.70 -7.05 5.12
N VAL A 168 -5.76 -6.95 5.93
CA VAL A 168 -5.78 -6.05 7.10
C VAL A 168 -4.76 -6.50 8.14
N ALA A 169 -3.93 -5.55 8.60
CA ALA A 169 -2.84 -5.80 9.52
C ALA A 169 -2.40 -4.53 10.25
N TYR A 170 -1.67 -4.69 11.36
CA TYR A 170 -0.89 -3.60 11.95
C TYR A 170 0.45 -3.48 11.22
N ASP A 171 0.71 -2.33 10.62
CA ASP A 171 1.89 -2.09 9.80
C ASP A 171 2.30 -0.59 9.81
N LEU A 172 3.38 -0.25 9.09
CA LEU A 172 3.72 1.12 8.73
C LEU A 172 2.75 1.63 7.66
N HIS A 173 1.98 2.66 7.99
CA HIS A 173 0.89 3.16 7.14
C HIS A 173 1.31 4.08 5.99
N GLY A 174 2.54 4.64 5.99
CA GLY A 174 2.93 5.64 5.00
C GLY A 174 2.74 5.20 3.54
N TRP A 175 3.00 3.93 3.23
CA TRP A 175 2.85 3.41 1.87
C TRP A 175 1.37 3.26 1.45
N GLU A 176 0.47 2.98 2.40
CA GLU A 176 -0.96 2.87 2.14
C GLU A 176 -1.56 4.25 1.80
N ILE A 177 -1.10 5.31 2.47
CA ILE A 177 -1.51 6.70 2.18
C ILE A 177 -1.06 7.10 0.77
N LEU A 178 0.19 6.81 0.39
CA LEU A 178 0.70 7.05 -0.97
C LEU A 178 -0.11 6.28 -2.01
N LYS A 179 -0.37 4.99 -1.75
CA LYS A 179 -1.19 4.15 -2.62
C LYS A 179 -2.59 4.72 -2.77
N MET A 180 -3.22 5.17 -1.68
CA MET A 180 -4.55 5.77 -1.71
C MET A 180 -4.58 7.01 -2.60
N ALA A 181 -3.69 7.98 -2.37
CA ALA A 181 -3.65 9.22 -3.14
C ALA A 181 -3.39 8.97 -4.63
N ALA A 182 -2.44 8.09 -4.97
CA ALA A 182 -2.14 7.72 -6.36
C ALA A 182 -3.30 6.95 -7.03
N ALA A 183 -3.86 5.94 -6.34
CA ALA A 183 -4.89 5.07 -6.90
C ALA A 183 -6.23 5.77 -7.05
N PHE A 184 -6.64 6.61 -6.10
CA PHE A 184 -7.90 7.36 -6.16
C PHE A 184 -7.76 8.58 -7.08
N GLY A 185 -6.59 9.24 -7.06
CA GLY A 185 -6.28 10.40 -7.89
C GLY A 185 -6.00 10.12 -9.37
N ARG A 186 -6.22 8.90 -9.88
CA ARG A 186 -6.02 8.51 -11.30
C ARG A 186 -4.58 8.71 -11.76
N ARG A 187 -3.61 8.79 -10.84
CA ARG A 187 -2.23 9.22 -11.11
C ARG A 187 -2.16 10.62 -11.76
N GLU A 188 -3.15 11.47 -11.51
CA GLU A 188 -3.17 12.89 -11.87
C GLU A 188 -2.74 13.70 -10.64
N ALA A 189 -1.68 14.49 -10.79
CA ALA A 189 -1.09 15.25 -9.69
C ALA A 189 -2.12 16.12 -8.93
N PRO A 190 -3.02 16.88 -9.59
CA PRO A 190 -4.01 17.70 -8.87
C PRO A 190 -4.99 16.88 -8.02
N ALA A 191 -5.40 15.70 -8.51
CA ALA A 191 -6.34 14.84 -7.80
C ALA A 191 -5.67 14.10 -6.63
N ALA A 192 -4.44 13.62 -6.81
CA ALA A 192 -3.63 13.04 -5.75
C ALA A 192 -3.32 14.06 -4.65
N ALA A 193 -2.92 15.28 -5.03
CA ALA A 193 -2.67 16.39 -4.10
C ALA A 193 -3.88 16.75 -3.25
N ARG A 194 -5.08 16.76 -3.85
CA ARG A 194 -6.33 17.01 -3.13
C ARG A 194 -6.60 15.94 -2.07
N LEU A 195 -6.51 14.66 -2.42
CA LEU A 195 -6.75 13.54 -1.49
C LEU A 195 -5.71 13.47 -0.37
N TRP A 196 -4.47 13.75 -0.72
CA TRP A 196 -3.37 13.86 0.22
C TRP A 196 -3.63 14.93 1.28
N ARG A 197 -4.04 16.13 0.84
CA ARG A 197 -4.38 17.22 1.73
C ARG A 197 -5.54 16.87 2.64
N GLU A 198 -6.63 16.34 2.08
CA GLU A 198 -7.81 15.89 2.84
C GLU A 198 -7.45 14.87 3.92
N TYR A 199 -6.55 13.93 3.62
CA TYR A 199 -6.10 12.95 4.62
C TYR A 199 -5.41 13.63 5.81
N PHE A 200 -4.45 14.52 5.57
CA PHE A 200 -3.71 15.17 6.66
C PHE A 200 -4.49 16.26 7.38
N GLU A 201 -5.45 16.91 6.71
CA GLU A 201 -6.43 17.80 7.36
C GLU A 201 -7.28 17.03 8.38
N LEU A 202 -7.68 15.79 8.07
CA LEU A 202 -8.46 14.95 8.96
C LEU A 202 -7.62 14.23 10.03
N ALA A 203 -6.36 13.88 9.73
CA ALA A 203 -5.51 13.05 10.59
C ALA A 203 -4.66 13.81 11.62
N SER A 204 -4.58 15.16 11.53
CA SER A 204 -3.73 16.12 12.29
C SER A 204 -2.33 16.41 11.73
N GLU A 205 -1.77 17.55 12.13
CA GLU A 205 -0.39 17.95 11.78
C GLU A 205 0.68 17.01 12.35
N GLU A 206 0.45 16.39 13.52
CA GLU A 206 1.39 15.41 14.07
C GLU A 206 1.56 14.23 13.10
N ARG A 207 0.46 13.80 12.47
CA ARG A 207 0.46 12.72 11.48
C ARG A 207 1.36 13.03 10.28
N TRP A 208 1.40 14.30 9.87
CA TRP A 208 2.28 14.74 8.79
C TRP A 208 3.76 14.57 9.17
N GLY A 209 4.13 15.01 10.37
CA GLY A 209 5.49 14.81 10.89
C GLY A 209 5.87 13.34 11.02
N GLU A 210 4.93 12.47 11.42
CA GLU A 210 5.13 11.02 11.41
C GLU A 210 5.40 10.48 10.00
N PHE A 211 4.55 10.85 9.04
CA PHE A 211 4.67 10.41 7.67
C PHE A 211 6.03 10.79 7.05
N LEU A 212 6.51 12.03 7.28
CA LEU A 212 7.80 12.48 6.73
C LEU A 212 8.97 11.57 7.12
N HIS A 213 8.91 10.93 8.29
CA HIS A 213 9.92 9.97 8.72
C HIS A 213 9.80 8.62 8.01
N GLU A 214 8.58 8.20 7.66
CA GLU A 214 8.30 6.99 6.90
C GLU A 214 8.48 7.19 5.38
N ALA A 215 8.47 8.43 4.90
CA ALA A 215 8.31 8.76 3.49
C ALA A 215 9.28 8.05 2.53
N PRO A 216 10.61 7.95 2.79
CA PRO A 216 11.50 7.20 1.92
C PRO A 216 11.17 5.71 1.85
N LEU A 217 10.86 5.07 2.99
CA LEU A 217 10.46 3.67 3.02
C LEU A 217 9.11 3.48 2.35
N ALA A 218 8.15 4.37 2.61
CA ALA A 218 6.83 4.35 2.00
C ALA A 218 6.92 4.43 0.47
N LEU A 219 7.75 5.34 -0.04
CA LEU A 219 8.00 5.54 -1.46
C LEU A 219 8.64 4.31 -2.10
N PHE A 220 9.68 3.76 -1.47
CA PHE A 220 10.33 2.52 -1.91
C PHE A 220 9.35 1.35 -2.01
N ARG A 221 8.56 1.13 -0.96
CA ARG A 221 7.58 0.03 -0.89
C ARG A 221 6.47 0.19 -1.93
N HIS A 222 5.97 1.42 -2.10
CA HIS A 222 5.01 1.74 -3.15
C HIS A 222 5.59 1.45 -4.54
N GLY A 223 6.77 1.98 -4.85
CA GLY A 223 7.44 1.78 -6.13
C GLY A 223 7.74 0.31 -6.43
N LEU A 224 8.25 -0.44 -5.43
CA LEU A 224 8.49 -1.87 -5.53
C LEU A 224 7.22 -2.66 -5.85
N ARG A 225 6.10 -2.34 -5.18
CA ARG A 225 4.79 -2.95 -5.43
C ARG A 225 4.29 -2.59 -6.82
N GLU A 226 4.26 -1.31 -7.18
CA GLU A 226 3.81 -0.86 -8.50
C GLU A 226 4.60 -1.57 -9.60
N MET A 227 5.93 -1.60 -9.49
CA MET A 227 6.80 -2.30 -10.44
C MET A 227 6.48 -3.80 -10.52
N ALA A 228 6.30 -4.49 -9.40
CA ALA A 228 5.99 -5.93 -9.38
C ALA A 228 4.59 -6.29 -9.92
N HIS A 229 3.68 -5.32 -9.96
CA HIS A 229 2.31 -5.47 -10.43
C HIS A 229 2.07 -4.90 -11.83
N GLN A 230 2.99 -4.08 -12.35
CA GLN A 230 2.98 -3.65 -13.74
C GLN A 230 3.08 -4.85 -14.68
N ARG A 231 2.09 -4.98 -15.56
CA ARG A 231 2.06 -5.97 -16.67
C ARG A 231 2.51 -5.33 -17.97
N VAL A 232 3.57 -4.53 -17.92
CA VAL A 232 4.12 -3.88 -19.11
C VAL A 232 5.07 -4.85 -19.80
N ALA A 233 5.04 -4.88 -21.13
CA ALA A 233 6.03 -5.64 -21.88
C ALA A 233 7.45 -5.19 -21.48
N PRO A 234 8.39 -6.12 -21.25
CA PRO A 234 9.73 -5.75 -20.83
C PRO A 234 10.36 -4.80 -21.86
N PRO A 235 11.07 -3.77 -21.41
CA PRO A 235 11.69 -2.82 -22.33
C PRO A 235 12.68 -3.51 -23.26
N ARG A 236 12.81 -3.01 -24.49
CA ARG A 236 13.69 -3.59 -25.53
C ARG A 236 15.20 -3.43 -25.25
N ALA A 237 15.57 -2.87 -24.10
CA ALA A 237 16.96 -2.72 -23.65
C ALA A 237 17.58 -4.08 -23.26
N PRO A 238 18.90 -4.29 -23.36
CA PRO A 238 19.60 -5.46 -22.82
C PRO A 238 19.26 -5.74 -21.34
N ALA A 239 19.15 -7.01 -20.96
CA ALA A 239 18.79 -7.43 -19.60
C ALA A 239 19.70 -6.83 -18.51
N ALA A 240 21.00 -6.70 -18.77
CA ALA A 240 21.95 -6.08 -17.85
C ALA A 240 21.65 -4.60 -17.59
N LEU A 241 21.28 -3.83 -18.63
CA LEU A 241 20.89 -2.43 -18.48
C LEU A 241 19.56 -2.31 -17.75
N ARG A 242 18.58 -3.17 -18.07
CA ARG A 242 17.30 -3.23 -17.33
C ARG A 242 17.52 -3.49 -15.84
N LYS A 243 18.35 -4.49 -15.51
CA LYS A 243 18.69 -4.83 -14.12
C LYS A 243 19.33 -3.64 -13.40
N ALA A 244 20.34 -3.02 -14.00
CA ALA A 244 21.02 -1.86 -13.42
C ALA A 244 20.05 -0.70 -13.19
N SER A 245 19.22 -0.34 -14.17
CA SER A 245 18.22 0.72 -14.05
C SER A 245 17.16 0.43 -12.97
N ILE A 246 16.71 -0.82 -12.84
CA ILE A 246 15.78 -1.22 -11.76
C ILE A 246 16.44 -1.01 -10.39
N LEU A 247 17.66 -1.49 -10.20
CA LEU A 247 18.38 -1.38 -8.93
C LEU A 247 18.66 0.08 -8.57
N GLU A 248 19.08 0.88 -9.54
CA GLU A 248 19.35 2.31 -9.36
C GLU A 248 18.08 3.09 -9.00
N TRP A 249 16.98 2.85 -9.74
CA TRP A 249 15.69 3.48 -9.44
C TRP A 249 15.18 3.10 -8.05
N LEU A 250 15.17 1.81 -7.71
CA LEU A 250 14.76 1.32 -6.39
C LEU A 250 15.61 1.94 -5.27
N ALA A 251 16.94 1.98 -5.44
CA ALA A 251 17.81 2.63 -4.46
C ALA A 251 17.54 4.14 -4.35
N GLY A 252 17.26 4.80 -5.48
CA GLY A 252 16.90 6.21 -5.55
C GLY A 252 15.61 6.55 -4.79
N LEU A 253 14.64 5.63 -4.71
CA LEU A 253 13.42 5.83 -3.93
C LEU A 253 13.68 5.92 -2.40
N LEU A 254 14.75 5.30 -1.91
CA LEU A 254 15.14 5.35 -0.49
C LEU A 254 15.98 6.58 -0.14
N ALA A 255 16.47 7.32 -1.14
CA ALA A 255 17.21 8.55 -0.89
C ALA A 255 16.28 9.64 -0.31
N PRO A 256 16.70 10.39 0.73
CA PRO A 256 15.95 11.53 1.23
C PRO A 256 15.64 12.51 0.10
N ALA A 257 14.41 13.02 0.11
CA ALA A 257 13.89 13.92 -0.92
C ALA A 257 13.07 15.06 -0.29
N PRO A 258 13.66 15.86 0.62
CA PRO A 258 12.93 16.90 1.36
C PRO A 258 12.20 17.90 0.43
N GLU A 259 12.74 18.12 -0.77
CA GLU A 259 12.17 18.95 -1.82
C GLU A 259 10.79 18.48 -2.30
N LEU A 260 10.45 17.19 -2.18
CA LEU A 260 9.18 16.65 -2.65
C LEU A 260 8.03 16.89 -1.67
N TRP A 261 8.31 17.05 -0.38
CA TRP A 261 7.28 16.93 0.65
C TRP A 261 6.77 18.29 1.13
N GLY A 262 7.66 19.28 1.23
CA GLY A 262 7.37 20.58 1.83
C GLY A 262 7.26 20.54 3.36
N ALA A 263 6.98 21.68 3.98
CA ALA A 263 6.77 21.79 5.43
C ALA A 263 5.38 21.29 5.85
N ARG A 264 4.41 21.32 4.93
CA ARG A 264 3.02 20.86 5.14
C ARG A 264 2.59 19.95 4.00
N ALA A 265 1.64 19.05 4.26
CA ALA A 265 1.10 18.14 3.23
C ALA A 265 0.59 18.86 1.97
N ALA A 266 0.05 20.08 2.11
CA ALA A 266 -0.42 20.88 0.97
C ALA A 266 0.69 21.36 0.02
N GLU A 267 1.96 21.31 0.46
CA GLU A 267 3.15 21.74 -0.27
C GLU A 267 3.87 20.57 -0.96
N THR A 268 3.34 19.35 -0.86
CA THR A 268 3.91 18.18 -1.55
C THR A 268 3.85 18.37 -3.07
N ASP A 269 5.00 18.25 -3.73
CA ASP A 269 5.13 18.28 -5.18
C ASP A 269 4.68 16.93 -5.77
N TRP A 270 3.39 16.82 -6.02
CA TRP A 270 2.77 15.61 -6.56
C TRP A 270 3.18 15.30 -8.00
N GLU A 271 3.58 16.30 -8.78
CA GLU A 271 4.05 16.09 -10.14
C GLU A 271 5.41 15.39 -10.12
N ALA A 272 6.37 15.96 -9.39
CA ALA A 272 7.68 15.35 -9.20
C ALA A 272 7.61 14.00 -8.47
N LEU A 273 6.70 13.86 -7.50
CA LEU A 273 6.51 12.59 -6.77
C LEU A 273 5.95 11.50 -7.68
N LEU A 274 4.92 11.79 -8.48
CA LEU A 274 4.37 10.82 -9.45
C LEU A 274 5.41 10.43 -10.49
N GLU A 275 6.22 11.39 -10.95
CA GLU A 275 7.31 11.10 -11.88
C GLU A 275 8.38 10.21 -11.24
N ARG A 276 8.79 10.50 -10.00
CA ARG A 276 9.73 9.66 -9.25
C ARG A 276 9.20 8.24 -9.03
N MET A 277 7.89 8.08 -8.82
CA MET A 277 7.22 6.77 -8.67
C MET A 277 7.03 6.03 -9.99
N ARG A 278 7.24 6.68 -11.14
CA ARG A 278 7.22 6.00 -12.44
C ARG A 278 8.58 5.35 -12.66
N PRO A 279 8.62 4.02 -12.86
CA PRO A 279 9.88 3.38 -13.20
C PRO A 279 10.22 3.75 -14.64
N ASP A 280 11.19 4.64 -14.80
CA ASP A 280 11.75 5.04 -16.09
C ASP A 280 12.66 3.95 -16.66
N LEU A 281 12.06 2.83 -17.06
CA LEU A 281 12.83 1.66 -17.51
C LEU A 281 13.40 1.80 -18.93
N CYS A 282 13.41 3.00 -19.51
CA CYS A 282 13.81 3.23 -20.90
C CYS A 282 14.29 4.64 -21.28
N VAL A 283 14.70 5.51 -20.35
CA VAL A 283 15.27 6.82 -20.76
C VAL A 283 16.60 6.66 -21.52
N ALA A 284 17.33 5.56 -21.32
CA ALA A 284 18.57 5.29 -22.05
C ALA A 284 18.39 4.85 -23.52
N ALA A 285 17.15 4.62 -24.01
CA ALA A 285 16.94 4.01 -25.34
C ALA A 285 16.03 4.79 -26.31
N GLY A 286 15.48 5.95 -25.93
CA GLY A 286 14.63 6.75 -26.85
C GLY A 286 13.35 6.04 -27.32
N VAL A 287 12.88 5.03 -26.58
CA VAL A 287 11.67 4.26 -26.93
C VAL A 287 10.47 4.90 -26.26
N GLN A 288 9.54 5.45 -27.05
CA GLN A 288 8.27 5.95 -26.53
C GLN A 288 7.43 4.81 -25.93
N PRO A 289 6.71 5.05 -24.82
CA PRO A 289 5.73 4.10 -24.31
C PRO A 289 4.64 3.85 -25.37
N PRO A 290 4.01 2.65 -25.39
CA PRO A 290 2.89 2.40 -26.28
C PRO A 290 1.76 3.41 -26.03
N ALA A 291 1.20 3.93 -27.12
CA ALA A 291 0.28 5.08 -27.13
C ALA A 291 -1.08 4.84 -26.41
N ASP A 292 -1.33 3.67 -25.84
CA ASP A 292 -2.55 3.37 -25.10
C ASP A 292 -2.29 2.33 -24.02
N SER A 293 -2.26 2.75 -22.76
CA SER A 293 -2.33 1.88 -21.58
C SER A 293 -3.51 2.24 -20.67
N SER A 294 -4.56 2.84 -21.23
CA SER A 294 -5.79 3.23 -20.53
C SER A 294 -6.69 2.05 -20.12
N VAL A 295 -6.21 0.81 -20.26
CA VAL A 295 -6.91 -0.39 -19.77
C VAL A 295 -6.06 -1.08 -18.71
N LEU A 296 -6.15 -0.59 -17.47
CA LEU A 296 -5.95 -1.44 -16.30
C LEU A 296 -7.34 -1.87 -15.79
N PRO A 297 -7.60 -3.18 -15.62
CA PRO A 297 -8.82 -3.66 -15.01
C PRO A 297 -8.91 -3.32 -13.53
#